data_AF-A0A9E1RQE6-F1
#
_entry.id   AF-A0A9E1RQE6-F1
#
_cell.length_a   1.000
_cell.length_b   1.000
_cell.length_c   1.000
_cell.angle_alpha   90.00
_cell.angle_beta   90.00
_cell.angle_gamma   90.00
#
_symmetry.space_group_name_H-M   'P 1'
#
loop_
_entity.id
_entity.type
_entity.pdbx_description
1 polymer ?
#
loop_
_entity_poly.entity_id
_entity_poly.type
_entity_poly.pdbx_seq_one_letter_code
_entity_poly.pdbx_strand_id
1 'polypeptide(L)'
;MSFVDDYLPNLGPDDADITSHDAYVNGVPHATFTRLRTEDPVHWTEEQDGSGFWSILRYDDALAVSRDVETFTSSKGIRLEEMDEEETEARLTMMELDPPDHTRYRRLVSKGFTRRRVESYEDEIRELAIEVIEEALEHTEFDFVHAIAEQLPMRMLGRMLGTSDEDGHKLVAWGDALLGNTDPDFTDFPVDLTDTEQFRMVPFRSPASIQIFQWAQVQAEKRRANPTDDLISQLLEPAKDGVPLTDHEFNNFVTLLVAAGNDTTRYTMTHAVWTLMNHPELWDSWKADPLLSQTAVEEILRTSSVTMHFRRTATRDIEMRGKQIKAGDKIAIWYNSANHDPDGFENPFRYDLARESNDHM
;
A
#
# COMPACT_ATOMS: atom_id res chain seq x y z
N MET A 1 -1.94 -25.20 -18.62
CA MET A 1 -1.38 -25.32 -17.25
C MET A 1 -1.74 -24.02 -16.56
N SER A 2 -2.08 -24.04 -15.26
CA SER A 2 -2.48 -22.84 -14.51
C SER A 2 -1.29 -22.00 -14.03
N PHE A 3 -0.07 -22.37 -14.43
CA PHE A 3 1.15 -21.74 -13.98
C PHE A 3 2.16 -21.56 -15.11
N VAL A 4 3.08 -20.63 -14.90
CA VAL A 4 4.28 -20.40 -15.70
C VAL A 4 5.50 -20.35 -14.76
N ASP A 5 6.52 -21.14 -15.07
CA ASP A 5 7.83 -21.07 -14.41
C ASP A 5 8.62 -19.86 -14.94
N ASP A 6 9.39 -19.22 -14.07
CA ASP A 6 10.24 -18.07 -14.41
C ASP A 6 9.47 -16.97 -15.18
N TYR A 7 8.30 -16.58 -14.65
CA TYR A 7 7.41 -15.60 -15.31
C TYR A 7 8.08 -14.23 -15.52
N LEU A 8 9.17 -13.96 -14.80
CA LEU A 8 10.07 -12.84 -15.02
C LEU A 8 11.33 -13.33 -15.76
N PRO A 9 11.48 -13.04 -17.06
CA PRO A 9 12.65 -13.48 -17.84
C PRO A 9 13.96 -12.79 -17.42
N ASN A 10 13.86 -11.67 -16.70
CA ASN A 10 14.99 -10.91 -16.18
C ASN A 10 14.70 -10.54 -14.72
N LEU A 11 15.56 -10.98 -13.80
CA LEU A 11 15.45 -10.67 -12.37
C LEU A 11 16.17 -9.36 -11.97
N GLY A 12 16.67 -8.61 -12.95
CA GLY A 12 17.43 -7.38 -12.74
C GLY A 12 18.88 -7.64 -12.32
N PRO A 13 19.64 -6.56 -12.02
CA PRO A 13 21.00 -6.67 -11.52
C PRO A 13 21.05 -7.30 -10.13
N ASP A 14 22.19 -7.94 -9.80
CA ASP A 14 22.45 -8.51 -8.47
C ASP A 14 23.16 -7.53 -7.51
N ASP A 15 23.54 -6.36 -7.98
CA ASP A 15 24.25 -5.31 -7.24
C ASP A 15 23.51 -3.95 -7.22
N ALA A 16 22.19 -3.97 -7.42
CA ALA A 16 21.37 -2.76 -7.39
C ALA A 16 21.39 -2.09 -6.00
N ASP A 17 21.31 -0.77 -5.97
CA ASP A 17 20.95 -0.05 -4.76
C ASP A 17 19.43 -0.14 -4.55
N ILE A 18 19.01 -0.99 -3.61
CA ILE A 18 17.59 -1.23 -3.30
C ILE A 18 16.89 -0.01 -2.70
N THR A 19 17.63 1.05 -2.35
CA THR A 19 17.07 2.32 -1.83
C THR A 19 16.83 3.35 -2.92
N SER A 20 17.45 3.18 -4.09
CA SER A 20 17.30 4.09 -5.21
C SER A 20 15.99 3.82 -5.96
N HIS A 21 15.18 4.86 -6.19
CA HIS A 21 14.00 4.75 -7.05
C HIS A 21 14.35 4.24 -8.47
N ASP A 22 15.52 4.65 -9.00
CA ASP A 22 15.98 4.27 -10.34
C ASP A 22 16.20 2.75 -10.49
N ALA A 23 16.48 2.04 -9.39
CA ALA A 23 16.66 0.59 -9.41
C ALA A 23 15.36 -0.17 -9.76
N TYR A 24 14.20 0.48 -9.65
CA TYR A 24 12.88 -0.12 -9.86
C TYR A 24 12.24 0.25 -11.21
N VAL A 25 12.85 1.15 -11.99
CA VAL A 25 12.30 1.65 -13.27
C VAL A 25 12.04 0.51 -14.28
N ASN A 26 12.88 -0.53 -14.27
CA ASN A 26 12.74 -1.70 -15.15
C ASN A 26 12.17 -2.93 -14.43
N GLY A 27 11.52 -2.74 -13.28
CA GLY A 27 11.04 -3.79 -12.41
C GLY A 27 11.90 -3.98 -11.16
N VAL A 28 11.40 -4.78 -10.22
CA VAL A 28 12.06 -5.06 -8.94
C VAL A 28 13.40 -5.82 -9.19
N PRO A 29 14.52 -5.40 -8.58
CA PRO A 29 15.82 -6.07 -8.72
C PRO A 29 15.88 -7.36 -7.88
N HIS A 30 15.05 -8.34 -8.24
CA HIS A 30 14.93 -9.63 -7.56
C HIS A 30 16.26 -10.40 -7.43
N ALA A 31 17.19 -10.25 -8.37
CA ALA A 31 18.52 -10.84 -8.27
C ALA A 31 19.32 -10.26 -7.09
N THR A 32 19.25 -8.93 -6.88
CA THR A 32 19.85 -8.27 -5.72
C THR A 32 19.22 -8.76 -4.42
N PHE A 33 17.89 -8.81 -4.36
CA PHE A 33 17.20 -9.35 -3.19
C PHE A 33 17.54 -10.82 -2.92
N THR A 34 17.69 -11.65 -3.96
CA THR A 34 18.10 -13.05 -3.84
C THR A 34 19.51 -13.19 -3.26
N ARG A 35 20.46 -12.39 -3.76
CA ARG A 35 21.82 -12.35 -3.23
C ARG A 35 21.82 -11.93 -1.77
N LEU A 36 21.16 -10.80 -1.44
CA LEU A 36 21.11 -10.30 -0.07
C LEU A 36 20.42 -11.28 0.89
N ARG A 37 19.29 -11.91 0.52
CA ARG A 37 18.68 -12.98 1.33
C ARG A 37 19.64 -14.13 1.62
N THR A 38 20.53 -14.45 0.69
CA THR A 38 21.48 -15.57 0.81
C THR A 38 22.71 -15.19 1.65
N GLU A 39 23.26 -14.00 1.41
CA GLU A 39 24.55 -13.58 1.95
C GLU A 39 24.44 -12.73 3.21
N ASP A 40 23.45 -11.84 3.29
CA ASP A 40 23.27 -10.85 4.36
C ASP A 40 21.78 -10.52 4.59
N PRO A 41 20.96 -11.47 5.07
CA PRO A 41 19.50 -11.34 5.13
C PRO A 41 18.98 -10.27 6.10
N VAL A 42 19.84 -9.80 7.00
CA VAL A 42 19.64 -8.64 7.87
C VAL A 42 20.74 -7.64 7.52
N HIS A 43 20.47 -6.82 6.52
CA HIS A 43 21.46 -5.96 5.86
C HIS A 43 21.42 -4.54 6.41
N TRP A 44 22.57 -3.96 6.75
CA TRP A 44 22.64 -2.56 7.15
C TRP A 44 22.87 -1.66 5.94
N THR A 45 22.05 -0.63 5.81
CA THR A 45 22.21 0.41 4.79
C THR A 45 22.44 1.76 5.48
N GLU A 46 23.58 2.37 5.19
CA GLU A 46 23.87 3.76 5.56
C GLU A 46 23.05 4.69 4.67
N GLU A 47 22.34 5.65 5.27
CA GLU A 47 21.65 6.70 4.52
C GLU A 47 22.52 7.95 4.45
N GLN A 48 22.52 8.63 3.30
CA GLN A 48 23.30 9.86 3.12
C GLN A 48 22.82 10.98 4.06
N ASP A 49 21.50 11.13 4.21
CA ASP A 49 20.85 12.19 4.98
C ASP A 49 19.95 11.63 6.11
N GLY A 50 20.29 10.45 6.64
CA GLY A 50 19.49 9.73 7.64
C GLY A 50 20.32 8.96 8.66
N SER A 51 19.63 8.25 9.57
CA SER A 51 20.25 7.43 10.61
C SER A 51 20.72 6.04 10.15
N GLY A 52 20.41 5.66 8.90
CA GLY A 52 20.59 4.32 8.38
C GLY A 52 19.49 3.37 8.85
N PHE A 53 19.43 2.19 8.26
CA PHE A 53 18.43 1.19 8.61
C PHE A 53 18.86 -0.26 8.35
N TRP A 54 18.23 -1.18 9.06
CA TRP A 54 18.32 -2.62 8.82
C TRP A 54 17.24 -3.08 7.85
N SER A 55 17.63 -3.69 6.73
CA SER A 55 16.75 -4.38 5.80
C SER A 55 16.50 -5.81 6.24
N ILE A 56 15.22 -6.19 6.36
CA ILE A 56 14.74 -7.53 6.67
C ILE A 56 14.21 -8.15 5.39
N LEU A 57 14.86 -9.22 4.94
CA LEU A 57 14.70 -9.73 3.58
C LEU A 57 14.08 -11.11 3.51
N ARG A 58 14.17 -11.91 4.58
CA ARG A 58 13.60 -13.26 4.67
C ARG A 58 12.16 -13.24 5.15
N TYR A 59 11.35 -14.18 4.68
CA TYR A 59 9.92 -14.28 4.98
C TYR A 59 9.65 -14.47 6.47
N ASP A 60 10.36 -15.40 7.12
CA ASP A 60 10.18 -15.71 8.53
C ASP A 60 10.59 -14.55 9.45
N ASP A 61 11.69 -13.86 9.11
CA ASP A 61 12.14 -12.65 9.80
C ASP A 61 11.13 -11.49 9.61
N ALA A 62 10.64 -11.27 8.38
CA ALA A 62 9.62 -10.26 8.08
C ALA A 62 8.34 -10.50 8.89
N LEU A 63 7.91 -11.76 8.99
CA LEU A 63 6.75 -12.17 9.78
C LEU A 63 6.98 -11.97 11.29
N ALA A 64 8.17 -12.32 11.78
CA ALA A 64 8.55 -12.13 13.17
C ALA A 64 8.54 -10.64 13.56
N VAL A 65 9.16 -9.79 12.73
CA VAL A 65 9.20 -8.33 12.93
C VAL A 65 7.79 -7.73 12.87
N SER A 66 6.97 -8.17 11.91
CA SER A 66 5.61 -7.64 11.76
C SER A 66 4.69 -7.98 12.94
N ARG A 67 4.92 -9.11 13.63
CA ARG A 67 4.09 -9.59 14.75
C ARG A 67 4.53 -9.05 16.11
N ASP A 68 5.83 -8.84 16.33
CA ASP A 68 6.38 -8.35 17.60
C ASP A 68 6.38 -6.82 17.69
N VAL A 69 5.18 -6.25 17.86
CA VAL A 69 4.98 -4.80 17.98
C VAL A 69 5.56 -4.19 19.26
N GLU A 70 5.90 -5.01 20.27
CA GLU A 70 6.54 -4.53 21.50
C GLU A 70 8.02 -4.24 21.26
N THR A 71 8.70 -5.10 20.50
CA THR A 71 10.10 -4.89 20.10
C THR A 71 10.21 -3.95 18.90
N PHE A 72 9.24 -3.98 17.99
CA PHE A 72 9.27 -3.24 16.72
C PHE A 72 8.08 -2.29 16.60
N THR A 73 8.27 -1.06 17.11
CA THR A 73 7.22 -0.04 17.18
C THR A 73 6.94 0.58 15.80
N SER A 74 5.67 0.90 15.53
CA SER A 74 5.27 1.74 14.40
C SER A 74 5.15 3.22 14.77
N SER A 75 5.19 3.55 16.08
CA SER A 75 4.98 4.91 16.61
C SER A 75 6.05 5.94 16.26
N LYS A 76 7.18 5.49 15.69
CA LYS A 76 8.27 6.35 15.21
C LYS A 76 8.23 6.57 13.70
N GLY A 77 7.13 6.20 13.06
CA GLY A 77 6.94 6.28 11.61
C GLY A 77 7.17 4.94 10.92
N ILE A 78 6.50 4.77 9.78
CA ILE A 78 6.51 3.55 8.96
C ILE A 78 7.21 3.74 7.61
N ARG A 79 7.71 4.94 7.32
CA ARG A 79 8.48 5.28 6.11
C ARG A 79 9.95 5.48 6.48
N LEU A 80 10.84 5.33 5.50
CA LEU A 80 12.27 5.56 5.71
C LEU A 80 12.59 7.03 6.03
N GLU A 81 11.72 7.96 5.63
CA GLU A 81 11.74 9.38 6.00
C GLU A 81 12.06 9.58 7.50
N GLU A 82 13.01 10.46 7.76
CA GLU A 82 13.27 10.97 9.11
C GLU A 82 12.24 12.05 9.44
N MET A 83 11.56 11.89 10.57
CA MET A 83 10.57 12.83 11.06
C MET A 83 10.88 13.18 12.51
N ASP A 84 10.81 14.46 12.85
CA ASP A 84 10.85 14.89 14.23
C ASP A 84 9.56 14.48 14.99
N GLU A 85 9.55 14.65 16.31
CA GLU A 85 8.42 14.27 17.16
C GLU A 85 7.15 15.07 16.83
N GLU A 86 7.29 16.35 16.48
CA GLU A 86 6.17 17.23 16.13
C GLU A 86 5.54 16.78 14.80
N GLU A 87 6.36 16.48 13.80
CA GLU A 87 5.92 15.94 12.51
C GLU A 87 5.25 14.58 12.67
N THR A 88 5.83 13.71 13.51
CA THR A 88 5.28 12.37 13.79
C THR A 88 3.89 12.49 14.42
N GLU A 89 3.72 13.35 15.40
CA GLU A 89 2.43 13.61 16.04
C GLU A 89 1.41 14.22 15.07
N ALA A 90 1.82 15.17 14.23
CA ALA A 90 0.95 15.85 13.29
C ALA A 90 0.47 14.96 12.14
N ARG A 91 1.31 14.06 11.64
CA ARG A 91 0.96 13.17 10.51
C ARG A 91 0.40 11.81 10.95
N LEU A 92 0.18 11.63 12.26
CA LEU A 92 -0.19 10.36 12.86
C LEU A 92 -1.50 9.81 12.28
N THR A 93 -1.45 8.60 11.73
CA THR A 93 -2.61 7.80 11.37
C THR A 93 -2.68 6.55 12.23
N MET A 94 -3.64 5.66 11.97
CA MET A 94 -3.67 4.37 12.65
C MET A 94 -2.45 3.48 12.31
N MET A 95 -1.72 3.76 11.23
CA MET A 95 -0.56 2.97 10.84
C MET A 95 0.66 3.28 11.72
N GLU A 96 0.77 4.50 12.24
CA GLU A 96 1.84 4.96 13.13
C GLU A 96 1.45 4.82 14.62
N LEU A 97 0.59 3.87 14.96
CA LEU A 97 0.18 3.60 16.35
C LEU A 97 0.51 2.15 16.74
N ASP A 98 0.85 1.96 18.01
CA ASP A 98 0.92 0.64 18.64
C ASP A 98 -0.28 0.41 19.58
N PRO A 99 -0.55 -0.84 19.99
CA PRO A 99 -1.48 -1.10 21.08
C PRO A 99 -1.08 -0.36 22.38
N PRO A 100 -2.06 0.15 23.16
CA PRO A 100 -3.51 0.01 23.00
C PRO A 100 -4.15 1.02 22.05
N ASP A 101 -3.48 2.11 21.68
CA ASP A 101 -4.08 3.21 20.91
C ASP A 101 -4.45 2.78 19.48
N HIS A 102 -3.60 2.01 18.81
CA HIS A 102 -3.95 1.37 17.53
C HIS A 102 -5.20 0.50 17.67
N THR A 103 -5.33 -0.26 18.76
CA THR A 103 -6.50 -1.13 18.98
C THR A 103 -7.77 -0.30 19.12
N ARG A 104 -7.71 0.83 19.84
CA ARG A 104 -8.82 1.79 19.97
C ARG A 104 -9.17 2.38 18.60
N TYR A 105 -8.18 2.92 17.90
CA TYR A 105 -8.37 3.58 16.61
C TYR A 105 -8.92 2.61 15.55
N ARG A 106 -8.35 1.41 15.42
CA ARG A 106 -8.82 0.38 14.49
C ARG A 106 -10.27 -0.02 14.76
N ARG A 107 -10.71 -0.05 16.02
CA ARG A 107 -12.12 -0.34 16.36
C ARG A 107 -13.08 0.76 15.91
N LEU A 108 -12.65 2.03 15.87
CA LEU A 108 -13.46 3.14 15.37
C LEU A 108 -13.71 2.99 13.87
N VAL A 109 -12.65 2.71 13.11
CA VAL A 109 -12.70 2.78 11.65
C VAL A 109 -13.04 1.46 10.95
N SER A 110 -12.84 0.31 11.60
CA SER A 110 -13.05 -1.02 10.98
C SER A 110 -14.50 -1.37 10.65
N LYS A 111 -15.49 -0.64 11.20
CA LYS A 111 -16.92 -0.92 10.94
C LYS A 111 -17.23 -0.88 9.43
N GLY A 112 -16.66 0.08 8.70
CA GLY A 112 -16.84 0.23 7.26
C GLY A 112 -16.16 -0.85 6.41
N PHE A 113 -15.24 -1.63 7.01
CA PHE A 113 -14.40 -2.61 6.31
C PHE A 113 -14.59 -4.04 6.83
N THR A 114 -15.69 -4.31 7.55
CA THR A 114 -16.01 -5.69 7.95
C THR A 114 -16.31 -6.54 6.72
N ARG A 115 -16.02 -7.85 6.78
CA ARG A 115 -16.31 -8.80 5.69
C ARG A 115 -17.71 -8.64 5.11
N ARG A 116 -18.73 -8.56 5.98
CA ARG A 116 -20.13 -8.37 5.56
C ARG A 116 -20.35 -7.06 4.80
N ARG A 117 -19.68 -5.97 5.21
CA ARG A 117 -19.80 -4.68 4.53
C ARG A 117 -19.07 -4.70 3.19
N VAL A 118 -17.89 -5.32 3.12
CA VAL A 118 -17.17 -5.53 1.85
C VAL A 118 -17.99 -6.38 0.88
N GLU A 119 -18.56 -7.49 1.34
CA GLU A 119 -19.46 -8.35 0.54
C GLU A 119 -20.70 -7.59 0.04
N SER A 120 -21.18 -6.58 0.78
CA SER A 120 -22.32 -5.76 0.33
C SER A 120 -22.00 -4.82 -0.83
N TYR A 121 -20.72 -4.59 -1.13
CA TYR A 121 -20.28 -3.80 -2.27
C TYR A 121 -20.07 -4.63 -3.54
N GLU A 122 -20.27 -5.96 -3.51
CA GLU A 122 -19.95 -6.83 -4.65
C GLU A 122 -20.70 -6.43 -5.93
N ASP A 123 -22.02 -6.23 -5.84
CA ASP A 123 -22.84 -5.85 -7.00
C ASP A 123 -22.43 -4.47 -7.53
N GLU A 124 -22.17 -3.52 -6.64
CA GLU A 124 -21.78 -2.15 -6.98
C GLU A 124 -20.40 -2.09 -7.67
N ILE A 125 -19.42 -2.83 -7.16
CA ILE A 125 -18.09 -2.96 -7.76
C ILE A 125 -18.18 -3.65 -9.12
N ARG A 126 -19.03 -4.68 -9.23
CA ARG A 126 -19.23 -5.42 -10.50
C ARG A 126 -19.83 -4.53 -11.58
N GLU A 127 -20.86 -3.76 -11.25
CA GLU A 127 -21.46 -2.79 -12.16
C GLU A 127 -20.45 -1.74 -12.60
N LEU A 128 -19.69 -1.18 -11.64
CA LEU A 128 -18.65 -0.20 -11.91
C LEU A 128 -17.53 -0.77 -12.80
N ALA A 129 -17.10 -2.01 -12.55
CA ALA A 129 -16.08 -2.66 -13.36
C ALA A 129 -16.57 -2.87 -14.81
N ILE A 130 -17.83 -3.27 -15.00
CA ILE A 130 -18.42 -3.40 -16.34
C ILE A 130 -18.44 -2.04 -17.04
N GLU A 131 -18.92 -0.98 -16.38
CA GLU A 131 -18.98 0.38 -16.92
C GLU A 131 -17.60 0.87 -17.39
N VAL A 132 -16.60 0.77 -16.51
CA VAL A 132 -15.22 1.18 -16.82
C VAL A 132 -14.62 0.38 -17.98
N ILE A 133 -14.87 -0.93 -18.02
CA ILE A 133 -14.41 -1.79 -19.12
C ILE A 133 -15.13 -1.44 -20.43
N GLU A 134 -16.44 -1.23 -20.40
CA GLU A 134 -17.23 -0.87 -21.59
C GLU A 134 -16.80 0.48 -22.16
N GLU A 135 -16.58 1.49 -21.32
CA GLU A 135 -16.02 2.80 -21.71
C GLU A 135 -14.66 2.64 -22.41
N ALA A 136 -13.75 1.84 -21.84
CA ALA A 136 -12.43 1.60 -22.42
C ALA A 136 -12.53 0.89 -23.79
N LEU A 137 -13.46 -0.06 -23.94
CA LEU A 137 -13.67 -0.85 -25.16
C LEU A 137 -14.34 -0.06 -26.30
N GLU A 138 -14.80 1.18 -26.08
CA GLU A 138 -15.19 2.10 -27.17
C GLU A 138 -13.98 2.47 -28.06
N HIS A 139 -12.77 2.30 -27.54
CA HIS A 139 -11.51 2.50 -28.24
C HIS A 139 -10.88 1.16 -28.65
N THR A 140 -10.29 1.11 -29.85
CA THR A 140 -9.58 -0.09 -30.33
C THR A 140 -8.23 -0.31 -29.64
N GLU A 141 -7.67 0.75 -29.08
CA GLU A 141 -6.40 0.79 -28.35
C GLU A 141 -6.55 1.86 -27.26
N PHE A 142 -6.12 1.52 -26.05
CA PHE A 142 -6.15 2.41 -24.89
C PHE A 142 -5.05 2.03 -23.92
N ASP A 143 -4.66 2.97 -23.06
CA ASP A 143 -3.79 2.70 -21.92
C ASP A 143 -4.62 2.06 -20.79
N PHE A 144 -4.30 0.82 -20.44
CA PHE A 144 -5.00 0.09 -19.38
C PHE A 144 -4.93 0.80 -18.02
N VAL A 145 -3.81 1.47 -17.73
CA VAL A 145 -3.62 2.17 -16.45
C VAL A 145 -4.64 3.29 -16.33
N HIS A 146 -4.65 4.19 -17.32
CA HIS A 146 -5.54 5.36 -17.30
C HIS A 146 -7.01 5.02 -17.53
N ALA A 147 -7.29 4.09 -18.45
CA ALA A 147 -8.66 3.76 -18.83
C ALA A 147 -9.38 2.85 -17.82
N ILE A 148 -8.63 2.01 -17.07
CA ILE A 148 -9.24 1.00 -16.19
C ILE A 148 -8.66 1.05 -14.78
N ALA A 149 -7.34 0.88 -14.64
CA ALA A 149 -6.73 0.63 -13.34
C ALA A 149 -6.81 1.82 -12.37
N GLU A 150 -6.79 3.05 -12.89
CA GLU A 150 -7.01 4.29 -12.14
C GLU A 150 -8.49 4.53 -11.80
N GLN A 151 -9.39 4.12 -12.70
CA GLN A 151 -10.81 4.46 -12.60
C GLN A 151 -11.50 3.64 -11.51
N LEU A 152 -11.28 2.33 -11.49
CA LEU A 152 -12.06 1.41 -10.67
C LEU A 152 -11.88 1.65 -9.15
N PRO A 153 -10.65 1.72 -8.59
CA PRO A 153 -10.46 1.89 -7.14
C PRO A 153 -10.99 3.24 -6.67
N MET A 154 -10.80 4.28 -7.48
CA MET A 154 -11.19 5.64 -7.11
C MET A 154 -12.68 5.91 -7.22
N ARG A 155 -13.34 5.44 -8.29
CA ARG A 155 -14.79 5.52 -8.38
C ARG A 155 -15.44 4.70 -7.25
N MET A 156 -14.85 3.57 -6.86
CA MET A 156 -15.33 2.80 -5.72
C MET A 156 -15.10 3.52 -4.39
N LEU A 157 -13.92 4.09 -4.17
CA LEU A 157 -13.64 4.88 -2.97
C LEU A 157 -14.61 6.08 -2.85
N GLY A 158 -14.87 6.76 -3.96
CA GLY A 158 -15.86 7.83 -4.04
C GLY A 158 -17.26 7.37 -3.62
N ARG A 159 -17.72 6.22 -4.14
CA ARG A 159 -18.98 5.59 -3.73
C ARG A 159 -19.00 5.26 -2.23
N MET A 160 -17.92 4.67 -1.70
CA MET A 160 -17.80 4.37 -0.25
C MET A 160 -17.86 5.63 0.62
N LEU A 161 -17.24 6.72 0.18
CA LEU A 161 -17.22 8.02 0.88
C LEU A 161 -18.49 8.86 0.63
N GLY A 162 -19.39 8.41 -0.25
CA GLY A 162 -20.60 9.14 -0.63
C GLY A 162 -20.31 10.44 -1.41
N THR A 163 -19.28 10.44 -2.26
CA THR A 163 -18.86 11.61 -3.04
C THR A 163 -19.64 11.72 -4.35
N SER A 164 -19.68 12.92 -4.93
CA SER A 164 -20.07 13.08 -6.33
C SER A 164 -18.93 12.64 -7.26
N ASP A 165 -19.25 12.39 -8.53
CA ASP A 165 -18.23 12.04 -9.55
C ASP A 165 -17.17 13.13 -9.71
N GLU A 166 -17.58 14.41 -9.66
CA GLU A 166 -16.66 15.56 -9.73
C GLU A 166 -15.66 15.57 -8.56
N ASP A 167 -16.13 15.26 -7.35
CA ASP A 167 -15.25 15.14 -6.18
C ASP A 167 -14.37 13.88 -6.28
N GLY A 168 -14.88 12.79 -6.87
CA GLY A 168 -14.10 11.57 -7.14
C GLY A 168 -12.85 11.85 -7.97
N HIS A 169 -12.96 12.59 -9.07
CA HIS A 169 -11.80 12.98 -9.89
C HIS A 169 -10.77 13.82 -9.11
N LYS A 170 -11.23 14.70 -8.21
CA LYS A 170 -10.31 15.48 -7.36
C LYS A 170 -9.57 14.58 -6.38
N LEU A 171 -10.27 13.63 -5.75
CA LEU A 171 -9.65 12.66 -4.85
C LEU A 171 -8.59 11.82 -5.56
N VAL A 172 -8.77 11.50 -6.85
CA VAL A 172 -7.77 10.75 -7.65
C VAL A 172 -6.49 11.57 -7.77
N ALA A 173 -6.63 12.79 -8.30
CA ALA A 173 -5.50 13.68 -8.51
C ALA A 173 -4.76 13.99 -7.19
N TRP A 174 -5.50 14.13 -6.09
CA TRP A 174 -4.89 14.32 -4.78
C TRP A 174 -4.20 13.07 -4.28
N GLY A 175 -4.79 11.87 -4.44
CA GLY A 175 -4.18 10.60 -4.06
C GLY A 175 -2.86 10.34 -4.80
N ASP A 176 -2.86 10.57 -6.11
CA ASP A 176 -1.66 10.49 -6.95
C ASP A 176 -0.55 11.42 -6.46
N ALA A 177 -0.88 12.69 -6.18
CA ALA A 177 0.07 13.67 -5.67
C ALA A 177 0.54 13.41 -4.21
N LEU A 178 -0.13 12.53 -3.46
CA LEU A 178 0.34 12.08 -2.14
C LEU A 178 1.36 10.94 -2.25
N LEU A 179 1.10 9.95 -3.11
CA LEU A 179 1.93 8.75 -3.19
C LEU A 179 3.09 8.87 -4.18
N GLY A 180 2.87 9.58 -5.29
CA GLY A 180 3.92 9.99 -6.23
C GLY A 180 4.69 11.21 -5.73
N ASN A 181 4.78 11.46 -4.42
CA ASN A 181 5.37 12.69 -3.87
C ASN A 181 6.88 12.82 -4.09
N THR A 182 7.54 11.82 -4.67
CA THR A 182 8.95 11.84 -5.10
C THR A 182 9.10 11.93 -6.63
N ASP A 183 7.99 11.95 -7.37
CA ASP A 183 7.96 11.85 -8.83
C ASP A 183 7.38 13.14 -9.45
N PRO A 184 8.16 13.87 -10.27
CA PRO A 184 7.70 15.10 -10.91
C PRO A 184 6.55 14.91 -11.91
N ASP A 185 6.27 13.69 -12.36
CA ASP A 185 5.13 13.42 -13.25
C ASP A 185 3.79 13.42 -12.48
N PHE A 186 3.81 13.25 -11.15
CA PHE A 186 2.62 13.18 -10.30
C PHE A 186 2.40 14.41 -9.41
N THR A 187 3.44 15.22 -9.19
CA THR A 187 3.34 16.41 -8.34
C THR A 187 4.27 17.54 -8.78
N ASP A 188 3.83 18.78 -8.59
CA ASP A 188 4.68 19.98 -8.72
C ASP A 188 5.64 20.16 -7.53
N PHE A 189 5.48 19.37 -6.47
CA PHE A 189 6.24 19.46 -5.21
C PHE A 189 6.94 18.13 -4.84
N PRO A 190 7.77 17.55 -5.72
CA PRO A 190 8.51 16.33 -5.40
C PRO A 190 9.48 16.58 -4.23
N VAL A 191 9.38 15.77 -3.17
CA VAL A 191 10.08 16.00 -1.88
C VAL A 191 11.60 16.02 -2.02
N ASP A 192 12.15 15.28 -2.98
CA ASP A 192 13.60 15.19 -3.20
C ASP A 192 14.14 16.25 -4.18
N LEU A 193 13.26 16.99 -4.87
CA LEU A 193 13.66 17.98 -5.89
C LEU A 193 13.19 19.41 -5.58
N THR A 194 12.34 19.60 -4.57
CA THR A 194 11.76 20.92 -4.22
C THR A 194 11.75 21.16 -2.70
N ASP A 195 11.69 22.43 -2.30
CA ASP A 195 11.51 22.80 -0.89
C ASP A 195 10.05 22.60 -0.48
N THR A 196 9.81 21.53 0.30
CA THR A 196 8.49 21.15 0.82
C THR A 196 8.34 21.47 2.31
N GLU A 197 9.22 22.28 2.90
CA GLU A 197 9.24 22.54 4.35
C GLU A 197 7.94 23.14 4.89
N GLN A 198 7.26 23.96 4.09
CA GLN A 198 5.94 24.49 4.43
C GLN A 198 4.85 23.42 4.60
N PHE A 199 5.06 22.21 4.07
CA PHE A 199 4.14 21.08 4.15
C PHE A 199 4.60 20.00 5.14
N ARG A 200 5.69 20.24 5.90
CA ARG A 200 6.25 19.26 6.84
C ARG A 200 5.27 18.79 7.93
N MET A 201 4.18 19.52 8.17
CA MET A 201 3.21 19.15 9.21
C MET A 201 2.03 18.32 8.68
N VAL A 202 1.93 18.13 7.36
CA VAL A 202 0.81 17.40 6.75
C VAL A 202 1.28 16.08 6.14
N PRO A 203 0.40 15.07 6.04
CA PRO A 203 0.76 13.77 5.45
C PRO A 203 1.45 13.92 4.09
N PHE A 204 2.46 13.08 3.84
CA PHE A 204 3.23 13.01 2.59
C PHE A 204 3.95 14.31 2.18
N ARG A 205 4.08 15.31 3.08
CA ARG A 205 4.65 16.64 2.78
C ARG A 205 4.03 17.30 1.53
N SER A 206 2.75 17.05 1.30
CA SER A 206 2.08 17.40 0.05
C SER A 206 0.92 18.39 0.27
N PRO A 207 0.76 19.41 -0.59
CA PRO A 207 -0.38 20.32 -0.54
C PRO A 207 -1.72 19.60 -0.77
N ALA A 208 -1.72 18.44 -1.42
CA ALA A 208 -2.91 17.60 -1.60
C ALA A 208 -3.54 17.21 -0.25
N SER A 209 -2.75 17.00 0.80
CA SER A 209 -3.24 16.74 2.15
C SER A 209 -4.12 17.87 2.69
N ILE A 210 -3.73 19.13 2.42
CA ILE A 210 -4.51 20.31 2.85
C ILE A 210 -5.85 20.36 2.11
N GLN A 211 -5.84 20.05 0.80
CA GLN A 211 -7.04 20.02 -0.02
C GLN A 211 -8.00 18.91 0.44
N ILE A 212 -7.47 17.73 0.74
CA ILE A 212 -8.25 16.62 1.30
C ILE A 212 -8.82 16.98 2.67
N PHE A 213 -8.05 17.63 3.56
CA PHE A 213 -8.57 18.06 4.87
C PHE A 213 -9.72 19.03 4.73
N GLN A 214 -9.60 20.04 3.85
CA GLN A 214 -10.67 20.99 3.59
C GLN A 214 -11.92 20.31 3.05
N TRP A 215 -11.74 19.41 2.09
CA TRP A 215 -12.83 18.62 1.53
C TRP A 215 -13.49 17.74 2.60
N ALA A 216 -12.70 17.03 3.41
CA ALA A 216 -13.16 16.14 4.47
C ALA A 216 -14.00 16.90 5.49
N GLN A 217 -13.59 18.10 5.90
CA GLN A 217 -14.36 18.94 6.83
C GLN A 217 -15.70 19.39 6.24
N VAL A 218 -15.72 19.81 4.97
CA VAL A 218 -16.98 20.15 4.28
C VAL A 218 -17.91 18.93 4.20
N GLN A 219 -17.38 17.75 3.90
CA GLN A 219 -18.20 16.54 3.89
C GLN A 219 -18.68 16.17 5.30
N ALA A 220 -17.83 16.32 6.32
CA ALA A 220 -18.19 16.04 7.70
C ALA A 220 -19.33 16.93 8.20
N GLU A 221 -19.29 18.24 7.90
CA GLU A 221 -20.38 19.17 8.22
C GLU A 221 -21.71 18.75 7.59
N LYS A 222 -21.69 18.36 6.30
CA LYS A 222 -22.88 17.86 5.61
C LYS A 222 -23.46 16.62 6.31
N ARG A 223 -22.63 15.66 6.72
CA ARG A 223 -23.08 14.41 7.38
C ARG A 223 -23.51 14.63 8.82
N ARG A 224 -22.91 15.60 9.53
CA ARG A 224 -23.38 16.02 10.87
C ARG A 224 -24.79 16.62 10.79
N ALA A 225 -25.10 17.37 9.72
CA ALA A 225 -26.42 17.94 9.51
C ALA A 225 -27.44 16.93 8.95
N ASN A 226 -27.01 16.05 8.04
CA ASN A 226 -27.85 15.04 7.40
C ASN A 226 -27.06 13.72 7.22
N PRO A 227 -27.08 12.82 8.21
CA PRO A 227 -26.37 11.55 8.14
C PRO A 227 -26.85 10.68 6.97
N THR A 228 -25.93 9.94 6.37
CA THR A 228 -26.18 8.97 5.28
C THR A 228 -25.60 7.60 5.64
N ASP A 229 -25.77 6.58 4.79
CA ASP A 229 -25.14 5.25 4.98
C ASP A 229 -23.77 5.15 4.30
N ASP A 230 -22.97 6.22 4.34
CA ASP A 230 -21.62 6.27 3.79
C ASP A 230 -20.53 6.12 4.88
N LEU A 231 -19.29 5.91 4.45
CA LEU A 231 -18.16 5.74 5.36
C LEU A 231 -17.89 6.99 6.20
N ILE A 232 -18.13 8.19 5.66
CA ILE A 232 -17.93 9.45 6.40
C ILE A 232 -18.89 9.53 7.59
N SER A 233 -20.18 9.24 7.38
CA SER A 233 -21.16 9.16 8.46
C SER A 233 -20.74 8.17 9.54
N GLN A 234 -20.23 7.00 9.15
CA GLN A 234 -19.76 5.98 10.10
C GLN A 234 -18.53 6.43 10.91
N LEU A 235 -17.60 7.15 10.28
CA LEU A 235 -16.40 7.68 10.95
C LEU A 235 -16.71 8.78 11.96
N LEU A 236 -17.79 9.52 11.75
CA LEU A 236 -18.27 10.55 12.67
C LEU A 236 -19.05 9.97 13.86
N GLU A 237 -19.48 8.71 13.80
CA GLU A 237 -20.13 8.06 14.93
C GLU A 237 -19.13 7.82 16.07
N PRO A 238 -19.56 7.98 17.33
CA PRO A 238 -18.75 7.56 18.48
C PRO A 238 -18.44 6.06 18.45
N ALA A 239 -17.28 5.67 19.01
CA ALA A 239 -17.03 4.27 19.35
C ALA A 239 -17.99 3.77 20.45
N LYS A 240 -17.94 2.47 20.72
CA LYS A 240 -18.69 1.83 21.82
C LYS A 240 -18.37 2.42 23.21
N ASP A 241 -17.22 3.08 23.37
CA ASP A 241 -16.81 3.79 24.59
C ASP A 241 -17.28 5.26 24.64
N GLY A 242 -17.93 5.74 23.56
CA GLY A 242 -18.54 7.06 23.49
C GLY A 242 -17.65 8.18 22.99
N VAL A 243 -16.39 7.92 22.61
CA VAL A 243 -15.47 8.95 22.09
C VAL A 243 -15.41 8.87 20.56
N PRO A 244 -15.80 9.93 19.82
CA PRO A 244 -15.62 10.00 18.37
C PRO A 244 -14.16 10.34 18.01
N LEU A 245 -13.80 10.21 16.72
CA LEU A 245 -12.55 10.78 16.21
C LEU A 245 -12.54 12.30 16.43
N THR A 246 -11.39 12.84 16.83
CA THR A 246 -11.14 14.29 16.73
C THR A 246 -11.11 14.72 15.27
N ASP A 247 -11.30 16.01 14.99
CA ASP A 247 -11.26 16.52 13.61
C ASP A 247 -9.90 16.25 12.93
N HIS A 248 -8.81 16.29 13.70
CA HIS A 248 -7.47 15.98 13.21
C HIS A 248 -7.30 14.49 12.88
N GLU A 249 -7.72 13.60 13.80
CA GLU A 249 -7.74 12.16 13.55
C GLU A 249 -8.60 11.82 12.32
N PHE A 250 -9.79 12.39 12.22
CA PHE A 250 -10.68 12.22 11.06
C PHE A 250 -10.01 12.65 9.75
N ASN A 251 -9.39 13.84 9.73
CA ASN A 251 -8.68 14.36 8.57
C ASN A 251 -7.53 13.44 8.13
N ASN A 252 -6.66 13.06 9.05
CA ASN A 252 -5.55 12.14 8.77
C ASN A 252 -6.06 10.79 8.27
N PHE A 253 -7.17 10.28 8.82
CA PHE A 253 -7.75 9.02 8.37
C PHE A 253 -8.37 9.10 6.97
N VAL A 254 -9.05 10.20 6.63
CA VAL A 254 -9.56 10.40 5.26
C VAL A 254 -8.42 10.49 4.27
N THR A 255 -7.33 11.21 4.59
CA THR A 255 -6.13 11.25 3.76
C THR A 255 -5.49 9.87 3.60
N LEU A 256 -5.45 9.06 4.67
CA LEU A 256 -5.00 7.67 4.60
C LEU A 256 -5.85 6.83 3.64
N LEU A 257 -7.18 6.97 3.67
CA LEU A 257 -8.06 6.23 2.76
C LEU A 257 -7.83 6.60 1.30
N VAL A 258 -7.66 7.90 1.02
CA VAL A 258 -7.39 8.40 -0.33
C VAL A 258 -6.05 7.89 -0.86
N ALA A 259 -5.00 7.91 -0.03
CA ALA A 259 -3.70 7.37 -0.44
C ALA A 259 -3.74 5.83 -0.56
N ALA A 260 -4.12 5.11 0.50
CA ALA A 260 -3.97 3.65 0.55
C ALA A 260 -4.92 2.90 -0.38
N GLY A 261 -6.12 3.42 -0.63
CA GLY A 261 -7.16 2.75 -1.43
C GLY A 261 -6.96 2.82 -2.94
N ASN A 262 -6.13 3.75 -3.42
CA ASN A 262 -5.95 4.01 -4.84
C ASN A 262 -4.84 3.13 -5.45
N ASP A 263 -3.60 3.54 -5.21
CA ASP A 263 -2.40 3.08 -5.91
C ASP A 263 -2.15 1.59 -5.78
N THR A 264 -2.32 1.04 -4.57
CA THR A 264 -2.03 -0.38 -4.32
C THR A 264 -2.92 -1.28 -5.20
N THR A 265 -4.21 -0.96 -5.29
CA THR A 265 -5.16 -1.68 -6.14
C THR A 265 -4.86 -1.43 -7.62
N ARG A 266 -4.61 -0.16 -8.00
CA ARG A 266 -4.22 0.22 -9.37
C ARG A 266 -3.03 -0.61 -9.87
N TYR A 267 -1.92 -0.56 -9.16
CA TYR A 267 -0.67 -1.23 -9.55
C TYR A 267 -0.82 -2.75 -9.55
N THR A 268 -1.62 -3.30 -8.63
CA THR A 268 -1.89 -4.75 -8.59
C THR A 268 -2.67 -5.20 -9.83
N MET A 269 -3.68 -4.45 -10.26
CA MET A 269 -4.42 -4.75 -11.49
C MET A 269 -3.56 -4.60 -12.74
N THR A 270 -2.74 -3.53 -12.80
CA THR A 270 -1.79 -3.32 -13.89
C THR A 270 -0.80 -4.48 -13.98
N HIS A 271 -0.22 -4.91 -12.86
CA HIS A 271 0.68 -6.07 -12.80
C HIS A 271 0.01 -7.34 -13.28
N ALA A 272 -1.24 -7.59 -12.86
CA ALA A 272 -2.01 -8.76 -13.29
C ALA A 272 -2.18 -8.79 -14.81
N VAL A 273 -2.71 -7.71 -15.40
CA VAL A 273 -2.95 -7.66 -16.85
C VAL A 273 -1.66 -7.69 -17.65
N TRP A 274 -0.62 -6.96 -17.21
CA TRP A 274 0.70 -7.02 -17.84
C TRP A 274 1.27 -8.44 -17.84
N THR A 275 1.16 -9.16 -16.73
CA THR A 275 1.62 -10.55 -16.63
C THR A 275 0.83 -11.45 -17.57
N LEU A 276 -0.51 -11.36 -17.57
CA LEU A 276 -1.38 -12.18 -18.41
C LEU A 276 -1.19 -11.91 -19.91
N MET A 277 -0.85 -10.67 -20.30
CA MET A 277 -0.52 -10.31 -21.68
C MET A 277 0.81 -10.91 -22.15
N ASN A 278 1.79 -11.00 -21.24
CA ASN A 278 3.09 -11.61 -21.55
C ASN A 278 3.06 -13.15 -21.48
N HIS A 279 2.06 -13.72 -20.79
CA HIS A 279 1.86 -15.17 -20.61
C HIS A 279 0.39 -15.57 -20.90
N PRO A 280 -0.04 -15.56 -22.18
CA PRO A 280 -1.44 -15.78 -22.55
C PRO A 280 -2.04 -17.13 -22.12
N GLU A 281 -1.20 -18.14 -21.90
CA GLU A 281 -1.60 -19.44 -21.36
C GLU A 281 -2.23 -19.35 -19.96
N LEU A 282 -1.83 -18.37 -19.14
CA LEU A 282 -2.43 -18.11 -17.84
C LEU A 282 -3.86 -17.58 -18.02
N TRP A 283 -4.04 -16.64 -18.95
CA TRP A 283 -5.36 -16.09 -19.30
C TRP A 283 -6.30 -17.17 -19.84
N ASP A 284 -5.82 -18.02 -20.74
CA ASP A 284 -6.61 -19.12 -21.28
C ASP A 284 -6.98 -20.15 -20.20
N SER A 285 -6.07 -20.44 -19.26
CA SER A 285 -6.37 -21.31 -18.12
C SER A 285 -7.41 -20.71 -17.19
N TRP A 286 -7.30 -19.42 -16.85
CA TRP A 286 -8.26 -18.76 -15.95
C TRP A 286 -9.65 -18.65 -16.57
N LYS A 287 -9.76 -18.31 -17.86
CA LYS A 287 -11.05 -18.33 -18.58
C LYS A 287 -11.70 -19.70 -18.60
N ALA A 288 -10.90 -20.76 -18.75
CA ALA A 288 -11.39 -22.13 -18.80
C ALA A 288 -11.90 -22.63 -17.44
N ASP A 289 -11.37 -22.10 -16.33
CA ASP A 289 -11.76 -22.48 -14.98
C ASP A 289 -11.93 -21.23 -14.07
N PRO A 290 -13.16 -20.69 -13.97
CA PRO A 290 -13.46 -19.55 -13.11
C PRO A 290 -13.24 -19.80 -11.61
N LEU A 291 -13.15 -21.08 -11.18
CA LEU A 291 -12.86 -21.39 -9.77
C LEU A 291 -11.45 -20.96 -9.35
N LEU A 292 -10.54 -20.76 -10.31
CA LEU A 292 -9.21 -20.22 -10.06
C LEU A 292 -9.21 -18.79 -9.53
N SER A 293 -10.31 -18.05 -9.63
CA SER A 293 -10.35 -16.63 -9.27
C SER A 293 -9.92 -16.36 -7.82
N GLN A 294 -10.24 -17.25 -6.88
CA GLN A 294 -9.85 -17.07 -5.48
C GLN A 294 -8.34 -17.18 -5.28
N THR A 295 -7.72 -18.24 -5.80
CA THR A 295 -6.26 -18.45 -5.67
C THR A 295 -5.45 -17.53 -6.57
N ALA A 296 -5.98 -17.17 -7.75
CA ALA A 296 -5.36 -16.26 -8.69
C ALA A 296 -5.20 -14.86 -8.10
N VAL A 297 -6.22 -14.35 -7.39
CA VAL A 297 -6.13 -13.04 -6.72
C VAL A 297 -5.00 -13.02 -5.68
N GLU A 298 -4.86 -14.06 -4.87
CA GLU A 298 -3.76 -14.15 -3.90
C GLU A 298 -2.39 -14.26 -4.60
N GLU A 299 -2.27 -14.98 -5.71
CA GLU A 299 -0.99 -15.07 -6.46
C GLU A 299 -0.64 -13.73 -7.13
N ILE A 300 -1.64 -13.01 -7.65
CA ILE A 300 -1.47 -11.64 -8.15
C ILE A 300 -0.93 -10.74 -7.04
N LEU A 301 -1.53 -10.78 -5.84
CA LEU A 301 -1.11 -9.97 -4.70
C LEU A 301 0.33 -10.30 -4.25
N ARG A 302 0.64 -11.60 -4.12
CA ARG A 302 2.00 -12.05 -3.77
C ARG A 302 3.03 -11.55 -4.77
N THR A 303 2.80 -11.78 -6.05
CA THR A 303 3.78 -11.48 -7.11
C THR A 303 3.90 -9.99 -7.42
N SER A 304 2.82 -9.21 -7.24
CA SER A 304 2.87 -7.76 -7.45
C SER A 304 3.63 -7.06 -6.33
N SER A 305 3.36 -7.42 -5.07
CA SER A 305 3.99 -6.84 -3.87
C SER A 305 4.21 -5.32 -3.97
N VAL A 306 3.16 -4.61 -4.41
CA VAL A 306 3.22 -3.19 -4.82
C VAL A 306 3.61 -2.27 -3.67
N THR A 307 3.28 -2.64 -2.44
CA THR A 307 3.90 -2.07 -1.25
C THR A 307 5.23 -2.76 -1.04
N MET A 308 6.32 -2.12 -1.47
CA MET A 308 7.64 -2.73 -1.44
C MET A 308 8.17 -2.90 -0.01
N HIS A 309 7.99 -1.90 0.85
CA HIS A 309 8.42 -1.98 2.24
C HIS A 309 7.58 -1.11 3.17
N PHE A 310 7.59 -1.49 4.45
CA PHE A 310 7.31 -0.59 5.56
C PHE A 310 8.46 -0.67 6.57
N ARG A 311 8.61 0.40 7.35
CA ARG A 311 9.57 0.50 8.44
C ARG A 311 8.91 0.20 9.80
N ARG A 312 9.74 -0.29 10.73
CA ARG A 312 9.56 -0.23 12.18
C ARG A 312 10.78 0.45 12.84
N THR A 313 10.69 0.70 14.14
CA THR A 313 11.85 1.10 14.95
C THR A 313 12.02 0.14 16.12
N ALA A 314 13.27 -0.28 16.40
CA ALA A 314 13.56 -1.13 17.55
C ALA A 314 13.36 -0.36 18.87
N THR A 315 12.62 -0.93 19.81
CA THR A 315 12.42 -0.34 21.16
C THR A 315 13.51 -0.73 22.15
N ARG A 316 14.30 -1.75 21.81
CA ARG A 316 15.38 -2.31 22.65
C ARG A 316 16.44 -2.96 21.77
N ASP A 317 17.64 -3.12 22.31
CA ASP A 317 18.70 -3.90 21.68
C ASP A 317 18.27 -5.36 21.49
N ILE A 318 18.50 -5.90 20.30
CA ILE A 318 18.25 -7.31 19.96
C ILE A 318 19.34 -7.86 19.04
N GLU A 319 19.45 -9.19 19.01
CA GLU A 319 20.26 -9.89 18.02
C GLU A 319 19.34 -10.63 17.04
N MET A 320 19.56 -10.44 15.73
CA MET A 320 18.83 -11.12 14.67
C MET A 320 19.81 -11.59 13.60
N ARG A 321 19.81 -12.89 13.28
CA ARG A 321 20.74 -13.51 12.31
C ARG A 321 22.22 -13.15 12.54
N GLY A 322 22.64 -12.97 13.80
CA GLY A 322 24.01 -12.59 14.17
C GLY A 322 24.34 -11.10 14.03
N LYS A 323 23.36 -10.25 13.69
CA LYS A 323 23.47 -8.79 13.66
C LYS A 323 22.92 -8.20 14.95
N GLN A 324 23.58 -7.18 15.47
CA GLN A 324 23.17 -6.46 16.66
C GLN A 324 22.38 -5.22 16.26
N ILE A 325 21.06 -5.27 16.39
CA ILE A 325 20.15 -4.16 16.14
C ILE A 325 20.01 -3.39 17.46
N LYS A 326 20.23 -2.07 17.43
CA LYS A 326 20.18 -1.20 18.60
C LYS A 326 18.81 -0.58 18.80
N ALA A 327 18.48 -0.27 20.06
CA ALA A 327 17.30 0.53 20.35
C ALA A 327 17.37 1.86 19.59
N GLY A 328 16.30 2.21 18.88
CA GLY A 328 16.21 3.37 18.01
C GLY A 328 16.51 3.08 16.54
N ASP A 329 17.15 1.96 16.19
CA ASP A 329 17.45 1.64 14.79
C ASP A 329 16.16 1.47 13.98
N LYS A 330 16.18 2.00 12.75
CA LYS A 330 15.15 1.76 11.74
C LYS A 330 15.27 0.36 11.18
N ILE A 331 14.13 -0.28 10.92
CA ILE A 331 14.04 -1.63 10.38
C ILE A 331 13.06 -1.64 9.21
N ALA A 332 13.55 -1.74 7.99
CA ALA A 332 12.76 -1.85 6.77
C ALA A 332 12.43 -3.31 6.46
N ILE A 333 11.15 -3.65 6.37
CA ILE A 333 10.65 -4.96 6.00
C ILE A 333 10.36 -4.94 4.50
N TRP A 334 11.12 -5.69 3.71
CA TRP A 334 10.98 -5.72 2.25
C TRP A 334 10.01 -6.83 1.82
N TYR A 335 8.75 -6.49 1.59
CA TYR A 335 7.68 -7.43 1.25
C TYR A 335 7.90 -8.08 -0.12
N ASN A 336 8.38 -7.31 -1.10
CA ASN A 336 8.76 -7.85 -2.42
C ASN A 336 9.87 -8.92 -2.34
N SER A 337 10.77 -8.81 -1.35
CA SER A 337 11.77 -9.84 -1.05
C SER A 337 11.15 -11.05 -0.33
N ALA A 338 10.39 -10.80 0.74
CA ALA A 338 9.76 -11.85 1.55
C ALA A 338 8.78 -12.71 0.73
N ASN A 339 7.98 -12.09 -0.13
CA ASN A 339 7.01 -12.76 -1.02
C ASN A 339 7.67 -13.54 -2.17
N HIS A 340 9.00 -13.41 -2.32
CA HIS A 340 9.83 -14.18 -3.25
C HIS A 340 10.92 -15.00 -2.55
N ASP A 341 10.78 -15.25 -1.24
CA ASP A 341 11.72 -16.06 -0.48
C ASP A 341 11.44 -17.56 -0.68
N PRO A 342 12.41 -18.37 -1.14
CA PRO A 342 12.22 -19.82 -1.30
C PRO A 342 11.94 -20.56 0.02
N ASP A 343 12.27 -19.97 1.18
CA ASP A 343 11.94 -20.56 2.49
C ASP A 343 10.47 -20.36 2.87
N GLY A 344 9.79 -19.36 2.29
CA GLY A 344 8.35 -19.12 2.47
C GLY A 344 7.48 -19.68 1.34
N PHE A 345 7.99 -19.70 0.11
CA PHE A 345 7.25 -20.10 -1.08
C PHE A 345 8.05 -21.09 -1.93
N GLU A 346 7.49 -22.26 -2.19
CA GLU A 346 8.07 -23.19 -3.17
C GLU A 346 8.02 -22.55 -4.57
N ASN A 347 9.17 -22.54 -5.26
CA ASN A 347 9.37 -21.90 -6.57
C ASN A 347 8.79 -20.47 -6.59
N PRO A 348 9.39 -19.49 -5.88
CA PRO A 348 8.80 -18.17 -5.70
C PRO A 348 8.64 -17.37 -7.01
N PHE A 349 9.44 -17.70 -8.03
CA PHE A 349 9.39 -17.14 -9.38
C PHE A 349 8.52 -17.96 -10.36
N ARG A 350 7.77 -18.95 -9.87
CA ARG A 350 6.62 -19.51 -10.59
C ARG A 350 5.41 -18.64 -10.31
N TYR A 351 4.71 -18.25 -11.36
CA TYR A 351 3.39 -17.64 -11.28
C TYR A 351 2.34 -18.72 -11.38
N ASP A 352 1.68 -19.08 -10.29
CA ASP A 352 0.70 -20.18 -10.23
C ASP A 352 -0.68 -19.69 -9.78
N LEU A 353 -1.62 -19.63 -10.73
CA LEU A 353 -3.01 -19.23 -10.46
C LEU A 353 -3.73 -20.17 -9.49
N ALA A 354 -3.20 -21.38 -9.27
CA ALA A 354 -3.76 -22.39 -8.38
C ALA A 354 -2.95 -22.55 -7.08
N ARG A 355 -2.05 -21.61 -6.73
CA ARG A 355 -1.25 -21.70 -5.49
C ARG A 355 -2.15 -21.72 -4.26
N GLU A 356 -2.25 -22.87 -3.59
CA GLU A 356 -3.11 -23.04 -2.40
C GLU A 356 -2.48 -22.49 -1.12
N SER A 357 -1.18 -22.72 -0.92
CA SER A 357 -0.43 -22.20 0.23
C SER A 357 0.20 -20.87 -0.13
N ASN A 358 -0.51 -19.78 0.15
CA ASN A 358 -0.14 -18.44 -0.28
C ASN A 358 -0.28 -17.41 0.85
N ASP A 359 0.39 -17.67 1.98
CA ASP A 359 0.42 -16.75 3.13
C ASP A 359 1.41 -15.59 2.88
N HIS A 360 1.19 -14.83 1.80
CA HIS A 360 2.01 -13.66 1.47
C HIS A 360 1.89 -12.55 2.52
N MET A 361 2.92 -11.71 2.58
CA MET A 361 3.04 -10.59 3.52
C MET A 361 2.13 -9.42 3.15
#